data_AF-A0A4U4EHU4-F1
#
_entry.id   AF-A0A4U4EHU4-F1
#
_cell.length_a   1.000
_cell.length_b   1.000
_cell.length_c   1.000
_cell.angle_alpha   90.00
_cell.angle_beta   90.00
_cell.angle_gamma   90.00
#
_symmetry.space_group_name_H-M   'P 1'
#
loop_
_entity.id
_entity.type
_entity.pdbx_description
1 polymer ?
#
loop_
_entity_poly.entity_id
_entity_poly.type
_entity_poly.pdbx_seq_one_letter_code
_entity_poly.pdbx_strand_id
1 'polypeptide(L)'
;MAKGPLITRSELRRRQQTQAQESLKRQRKEEAAYQKEEKKIASFYRKENKKNKPITKTRVSEREKTKKWNSFLMKSLIIVIVLLCAVFLAVAFI
;
A
#
# COMPACT_ATOMS: atom_id res chain seq x y z
N MET A 1 -45.70 -57.13 -12.65
CA MET A 1 -44.86 -56.20 -11.85
C MET A 1 -43.55 -55.99 -12.60
N ALA A 2 -43.39 -54.85 -13.25
CA ALA A 2 -42.13 -54.52 -13.94
C ALA A 2 -41.06 -54.26 -12.88
N LYS A 3 -40.26 -55.29 -12.54
CA LYS A 3 -39.06 -55.12 -11.71
C LYS A 3 -38.07 -54.33 -12.56
N GLY A 4 -37.87 -53.06 -12.23
CA GLY A 4 -36.82 -52.23 -12.84
C GLY A 4 -35.46 -52.91 -12.74
N PRO A 5 -34.48 -52.52 -13.59
CA PRO A 5 -33.23 -53.25 -13.74
C PRO A 5 -32.53 -53.38 -12.38
N LEU A 6 -32.19 -54.62 -12.03
CA LEU A 6 -31.51 -54.95 -10.79
C LEU A 6 -30.08 -54.38 -10.87
N ILE A 7 -29.87 -53.17 -10.34
CA ILE A 7 -28.57 -52.50 -10.38
C ILE A 7 -27.54 -53.43 -9.72
N THR A 8 -26.51 -53.78 -10.47
CA THR A 8 -25.43 -54.65 -9.99
C THR A 8 -24.46 -53.87 -9.11
N ARG A 9 -23.84 -54.55 -8.14
CA ARG A 9 -22.86 -53.92 -7.21
C ARG A 9 -21.69 -53.26 -7.96
N SER A 10 -21.29 -53.80 -9.11
CA SER A 10 -20.24 -53.25 -9.97
C SER A 10 -20.65 -51.91 -10.60
N GLU A 11 -21.87 -51.78 -11.10
CA GLU A 11 -22.40 -50.50 -11.61
C GLU A 11 -22.51 -49.45 -10.50
N LEU A 12 -22.92 -49.86 -9.30
CA LEU A 12 -23.02 -48.99 -8.13
C LEU A 12 -21.66 -48.42 -7.73
N ARG A 13 -20.61 -49.27 -7.71
CA ARG A 13 -19.22 -48.86 -7.45
C ARG A 13 -18.68 -47.92 -8.53
N ARG A 14 -19.01 -48.19 -9.81
CA ARG A 14 -18.58 -47.35 -10.94
C ARG A 14 -19.19 -45.95 -10.86
N ARG A 15 -20.48 -45.85 -10.50
CA ARG A 15 -21.17 -44.56 -10.28
C ARG A 15 -20.61 -43.78 -9.09
N GLN A 16 -20.27 -44.46 -7.99
CA GLN A 16 -19.61 -43.81 -6.85
C GLN A 16 -18.23 -43.25 -7.22
N GLN A 17 -17.43 -44.00 -8.00
CA GLN A 17 -16.12 -43.52 -8.46
C GLN A 17 -16.22 -42.32 -9.41
N THR A 18 -17.17 -42.32 -10.35
CA THR A 18 -17.38 -41.15 -11.23
C THR A 18 -17.89 -39.93 -10.45
N GLN A 19 -18.81 -40.10 -9.50
CA GLN A 19 -19.24 -39.01 -8.63
C GLN A 19 -18.11 -38.47 -7.74
N ALA A 20 -17.25 -39.36 -7.21
CA ALA A 20 -16.09 -38.96 -6.43
C ALA A 20 -15.07 -38.18 -7.29
N GLN A 21 -14.83 -38.60 -8.54
CA GLN A 21 -13.97 -37.84 -9.45
C GLN A 21 -14.56 -36.50 -9.87
N GLU A 22 -15.88 -36.44 -10.13
CA GLU A 22 -16.54 -35.19 -10.48
C GLU A 22 -16.55 -34.19 -9.32
N SER A 23 -16.82 -34.64 -8.10
CA SER A 23 -16.76 -33.78 -6.90
C SER A 23 -15.35 -33.25 -6.66
N LEU A 24 -14.31 -34.08 -6.78
CA LEU A 24 -12.90 -33.65 -6.72
C LEU A 24 -12.56 -32.61 -7.79
N LYS A 25 -13.05 -32.80 -9.03
CA LYS A 25 -12.85 -31.82 -10.11
C LYS A 25 -13.56 -30.50 -9.84
N ARG A 26 -14.76 -30.53 -9.23
CA ARG A 26 -15.51 -29.33 -8.85
C ARG A 26 -14.78 -28.58 -7.73
N GLN A 27 -14.38 -29.28 -6.67
CA GLN A 27 -13.60 -28.71 -5.56
C GLN A 27 -12.32 -28.01 -6.07
N ARG A 28 -11.53 -28.68 -6.92
CA ARG A 28 -10.31 -28.06 -7.49
C ARG A 28 -10.60 -26.81 -8.33
N LYS A 29 -11.73 -26.77 -9.05
CA LYS A 29 -12.12 -25.60 -9.84
C LYS A 29 -12.53 -24.43 -8.95
N GLU A 30 -13.27 -24.72 -7.88
CA GLU A 30 -13.67 -23.73 -6.87
C GLU A 30 -12.44 -23.18 -6.13
N GLU A 31 -11.52 -24.03 -5.69
CA GLU A 31 -10.25 -23.61 -5.09
C GLU A 31 -9.41 -22.75 -6.05
N ALA A 32 -9.32 -23.14 -7.32
CA ALA A 32 -8.59 -22.38 -8.32
C ALA A 32 -9.26 -21.02 -8.61
N ALA A 33 -10.59 -20.94 -8.55
CA ALA A 33 -11.33 -19.68 -8.69
C ALA A 33 -11.07 -18.76 -7.48
N TYR A 34 -11.16 -19.31 -6.27
CA TYR A 34 -10.86 -18.60 -5.03
C TYR A 34 -9.45 -18.03 -5.03
N GLN A 35 -8.44 -18.85 -5.34
CA GLN A 35 -7.04 -18.37 -5.41
C GLN A 35 -6.83 -17.29 -6.47
N LYS A 36 -7.58 -17.34 -7.59
CA LYS A 36 -7.50 -16.29 -8.62
C LYS A 36 -8.09 -14.98 -8.10
N GLU A 37 -9.19 -15.02 -7.37
CA GLU A 37 -9.78 -13.83 -6.75
C GLU A 37 -8.88 -13.24 -5.68
N GLU A 38 -8.31 -14.08 -4.83
CA GLU A 38 -7.37 -13.66 -3.80
C GLU A 38 -6.14 -12.96 -4.40
N LYS A 39 -5.58 -13.53 -5.48
CA LYS A 39 -4.49 -12.90 -6.25
C LYS A 39 -4.90 -11.57 -6.88
N LYS A 40 -6.13 -11.46 -7.41
CA LYS A 40 -6.64 -10.19 -7.96
C LYS A 40 -6.71 -9.13 -6.87
N ILE A 41 -7.28 -9.47 -5.70
CA ILE A 41 -7.41 -8.58 -4.55
C ILE A 41 -6.02 -8.12 -4.07
N ALA A 42 -5.09 -9.05 -3.86
CA ALA A 42 -3.71 -8.72 -3.46
C ALA A 42 -3.02 -7.81 -4.48
N SER A 43 -3.22 -8.07 -5.78
CA SER A 43 -2.65 -7.24 -6.85
C SER A 43 -3.25 -5.83 -6.89
N PHE A 44 -4.53 -5.69 -6.57
CA PHE A 44 -5.23 -4.40 -6.51
C PHE A 44 -4.68 -3.53 -5.39
N TYR A 45 -4.67 -4.04 -4.15
CA TYR A 45 -4.13 -3.30 -3.01
C TYR A 45 -2.63 -2.98 -3.16
N ARG A 46 -1.85 -3.89 -3.77
CA ARG A 46 -0.45 -3.60 -4.10
C ARG A 46 -0.31 -2.45 -5.10
N LYS A 47 -1.22 -2.33 -6.07
CA LYS A 47 -1.23 -1.22 -7.04
C LYS A 47 -1.66 0.09 -6.37
N GLU A 48 -2.71 0.06 -5.55
CA GLU A 48 -3.18 1.19 -4.74
C GLU A 48 -2.05 1.75 -3.86
N ASN A 49 -1.38 0.90 -3.07
CA ASN A 49 -0.26 1.32 -2.23
C ASN A 49 0.91 1.93 -3.02
N LYS A 50 1.14 1.48 -4.26
CA LYS A 50 2.18 2.06 -5.14
C LYS A 50 1.78 3.43 -5.69
N LYS A 51 0.49 3.71 -5.85
CA LYS A 51 -0.04 5.03 -6.26
C LYS A 51 -0.03 6.00 -5.07
N ASN A 52 -0.49 5.54 -3.91
CA ASN A 52 -0.61 6.33 -2.69
C ASN A 52 0.68 6.23 -1.85
N LYS A 53 1.85 6.38 -2.47
CA LYS A 53 3.09 6.46 -1.70
C LYS A 53 3.03 7.70 -0.81
N PRO A 54 3.42 7.60 0.48
CA PRO A 54 3.51 8.77 1.33
C PRO A 54 4.45 9.77 0.68
N ILE A 55 3.95 11.00 0.46
CA ILE A 55 4.72 12.03 -0.23
C ILE A 55 5.79 12.53 0.74
N THR A 56 6.99 11.99 0.62
CA THR A 56 8.13 12.31 1.50
C THR A 56 8.72 13.69 1.23
N LYS A 57 8.56 14.20 0.00
CA LYS A 57 9.04 15.51 -0.42
C LYS A 57 7.97 16.22 -1.22
N THR A 58 7.53 17.37 -0.73
CA THR A 58 6.67 18.30 -1.48
C THR A 58 7.41 19.60 -1.73
N ARG A 59 7.15 20.24 -2.87
CA ARG A 59 7.69 21.58 -3.19
C ARG A 59 7.37 22.60 -2.09
N VAL A 60 6.21 22.46 -1.45
CA VAL A 60 5.77 23.31 -0.34
C VAL A 60 6.64 23.06 0.89
N SER A 61 6.82 21.81 1.30
CA SER A 61 7.64 21.46 2.48
C SER A 61 9.09 21.88 2.34
N GLU A 62 9.69 21.76 1.14
CA GLU A 62 11.05 22.22 0.92
C GLU A 62 11.14 23.74 0.90
N ARG A 63 10.16 24.43 0.31
CA ARG A 63 10.07 25.90 0.35
C ARG A 63 9.93 26.42 1.79
N GLU A 64 9.13 25.75 2.62
CA GLU A 64 8.97 26.09 4.04
C GLU A 64 10.27 25.91 4.82
N LYS A 65 10.99 24.81 4.60
CA LYS A 65 12.32 24.59 5.20
C LYS A 65 13.27 25.72 4.82
N THR A 66 13.39 26.04 3.53
CA THR A 66 14.26 27.13 3.06
C THR A 66 13.86 28.48 3.66
N LYS A 67 12.55 28.78 3.72
CA LYS A 67 12.06 30.02 4.34
C LYS A 67 12.40 30.09 5.83
N LYS A 68 12.28 28.98 6.55
CA LYS A 68 12.61 28.91 7.98
C LYS A 68 14.10 29.18 8.21
N TRP A 69 14.98 28.52 7.47
CA TRP A 69 16.43 28.74 7.55
C TRP A 69 16.81 30.17 7.21
N ASN A 70 16.26 30.73 6.13
CA ASN A 70 16.52 32.11 5.75
C ASN A 70 16.03 33.12 6.81
N SER A 71 14.87 32.87 7.42
CA SER A 71 14.35 33.75 8.48
C SER A 71 15.21 33.73 9.74
N PHE A 72 15.84 32.60 10.07
CA PHE A 72 16.74 32.48 11.20
C PHE A 72 18.08 33.20 10.93
N LEU A 73 18.63 33.02 9.72
CA LEU A 73 19.84 33.71 9.27
C LEU A 73 19.65 35.23 9.21
N MET A 74 18.55 35.71 8.63
CA MET A 74 18.30 37.15 8.56
C MET A 74 18.09 37.77 9.95
N LYS A 75 17.38 37.10 10.86
CA LYS A 75 17.21 37.59 12.24
C LYS A 75 18.55 37.70 12.97
N SER A 76 19.39 36.67 12.89
CA SER A 76 20.72 36.69 13.52
C SER A 76 21.64 37.73 12.89
N LEU A 77 21.64 37.87 11.57
CA LEU A 77 22.39 38.91 10.86
C LEU A 77 21.99 40.33 11.30
N ILE A 78 20.69 40.60 11.40
CA ILE A 78 20.18 41.90 11.86
C ILE A 78 20.69 42.21 13.27
N ILE A 79 20.64 41.23 14.19
CA ILE A 79 21.12 41.42 15.56
C ILE A 79 22.60 41.80 15.57
N VAL A 80 23.44 41.11 14.78
CA VAL A 80 24.88 41.41 14.69
C VAL A 80 25.14 42.82 14.14
N ILE A 81 24.42 43.23 13.09
CA ILE A 81 24.55 44.57 12.51
C ILE A 81 24.18 45.64 13.53
N VAL A 82 23.06 45.48 14.25
CA VAL A 82 22.62 46.44 15.28
C VAL A 82 23.67 46.56 16.38
N LEU A 83 24.25 45.45 16.81
CA LEU A 83 25.26 45.43 17.87
C LEU A 83 26.56 46.13 17.42
N LEU A 84 26.98 45.92 16.17
CA LEU A 84 28.10 46.66 15.58
C LEU A 84 27.81 48.16 15.52
N CYS A 85 26.62 48.57 15.06
CA CYS A 85 26.25 49.98 15.04
C CYS A 85 26.28 50.60 16.44
N ALA A 86 25.78 49.91 17.46
CA ALA A 86 25.83 50.40 18.83
C ALA A 86 27.26 50.59 19.34
N VAL A 87 28.18 49.66 19.03
CA VAL A 87 29.61 49.79 19.37
C VAL A 87 30.25 50.97 18.62
N PHE A 88 29.98 51.12 17.33
CA PHE A 88 30.50 52.24 16.53
C PHE A 88 30.01 53.59 17.08
N LEU A 89 28.74 53.69 17.45
CA LEU A 89 28.21 54.90 18.08
C LEU A 89 28.86 55.13 19.44
N ALA A 90 28.99 54.10 20.28
CA ALA A 90 29.64 54.23 21.58
C ALA A 90 31.09 54.74 21.46
N VAL A 91 31.85 54.28 20.46
CA VAL A 91 33.22 54.75 20.19
C VAL A 91 33.24 56.16 19.57
N ALA A 92 32.26 56.51 18.73
CA ALA A 92 32.20 57.84 18.13
C ALA A 92 31.77 58.94 19.12
N PHE A 93 31.03 58.56 20.17
CA PHE A 93 30.57 59.46 21.24
C PHE A 93 31.42 59.40 22.52
N ILE A 94 32.45 58.53 22.57
CA ILE A 94 33.50 58.55 23.61
C ILE A 94 34.58 59.56 23.22
#